data_AF-A0AAE0BWZ9-F1
#
_entry.id   AF-A0AAE0BWZ9-F1
#
_cell.length_a   1.000
_cell.length_b   1.000
_cell.length_c   1.000
_cell.angle_alpha   90.00
_cell.angle_beta   90.00
_cell.angle_gamma   90.00
#
_symmetry.space_group_name_H-M   'P 1'
#
loop_
_entity.id
_entity.type
_entity.pdbx_description
1 polymer ?
#
loop_
_entity_poly.entity_id
_entity_poly.type
_entity_poly.pdbx_seq_one_letter_code
_entity_poly.pdbx_strand_id
1 'polypeptide(L)'
;GCGGPKGAAEWVAGMRQGSAPAARATASPGGRGGDVGLADAVLIFLPGAKEIQTLQELLQSSRAFSQEPARSWVLPLHSLVPPEEQRQVFQRAPLGVHKVVLATNIAETAVTIDDVGFVIDTGRMKETRYDPQRRMASLDDCLVSRANARQRRGRAGRVREGACVHLFTSHRHRVVALHAQPPEVQRVPLEQLILRIKALKYPGLAAEVCAQLVEPPSPAAVRRAVDELVGLEALTVEGGKEALTSLGVHLSTLPVDVRIGKLLLFGAMFGVTDEALTIGAMLSYRTPFLSPMAKRDEADAAKMQFANA
;
A
#
# COMPACT_ATOMS: atom_id res chain seq x y z
N GLY A 1 28.68 -20.06 -26.60
CA GLY A 1 29.37 -18.80 -26.93
C GLY A 1 28.56 -17.66 -26.38
N CYS A 2 29.05 -17.03 -25.30
CA CYS A 2 28.33 -15.99 -24.56
C CYS A 2 28.52 -14.62 -25.23
N GLY A 3 27.45 -14.03 -25.74
CA GLY A 3 27.39 -12.61 -26.08
C GLY A 3 26.84 -11.82 -24.90
N GLY A 4 27.70 -11.06 -24.20
CA GLY A 4 27.30 -10.18 -23.10
C GLY A 4 26.56 -8.91 -23.59
N PRO A 5 25.71 -8.29 -22.77
CA PRO A 5 24.96 -7.09 -23.17
C PRO A 5 25.85 -5.85 -23.07
N LYS A 6 26.25 -5.30 -24.23
CA LYS A 6 27.03 -4.05 -24.35
C LYS A 6 26.29 -2.77 -23.93
N GLY A 7 24.97 -2.81 -23.75
CA GLY A 7 24.16 -1.60 -23.58
C GLY A 7 24.25 -0.87 -22.22
N ALA A 8 24.63 -1.54 -21.13
CA ALA A 8 24.66 -0.91 -19.81
C ALA A 8 25.92 -0.04 -19.59
N ALA A 9 27.03 -0.38 -20.24
CA ALA A 9 28.29 0.37 -20.12
C ALA A 9 28.30 1.65 -20.98
N GLU A 10 27.63 1.63 -22.13
CA GLU A 10 27.55 2.80 -23.03
C GLU A 10 26.69 3.93 -22.42
N TRP A 11 25.67 3.61 -21.62
CA TRP A 11 24.81 4.61 -20.98
C TRP A 11 25.51 5.38 -19.85
N VAL A 12 26.31 4.68 -19.04
CA VAL A 12 27.12 5.30 -17.96
C VAL A 12 28.24 6.17 -18.55
N ALA A 13 28.76 5.81 -19.72
CA ALA A 13 29.76 6.61 -20.45
C ALA A 13 29.15 7.90 -21.06
N GLY A 14 27.90 7.83 -21.56
CA GLY A 14 27.20 8.98 -22.17
C GLY A 14 26.89 10.12 -21.20
N MET A 15 26.78 9.87 -19.89
CA MET A 15 26.58 10.92 -18.89
C MET A 15 27.85 11.73 -18.58
N ARG A 16 29.04 11.26 -18.98
CA ARG A 16 30.32 11.96 -18.75
C ARG A 16 30.74 12.89 -19.89
N GLN A 17 30.12 12.80 -21.06
CA GLN A 17 30.45 13.65 -22.20
C GLN A 17 29.18 14.33 -22.71
N GLY A 18 29.04 15.62 -22.38
CA GLY A 18 27.91 16.42 -22.83
C GLY A 18 27.87 16.53 -24.36
N SER A 19 26.85 15.96 -24.97
CA SER A 19 26.16 16.52 -26.15
C SER A 19 24.93 15.65 -26.44
N ALA A 20 23.74 16.23 -26.30
CA ALA A 20 22.49 15.61 -26.76
C ALA A 20 22.36 15.81 -28.29
N PRO A 21 21.88 14.82 -29.05
CA PRO A 21 21.62 15.01 -30.48
C PRO A 21 20.38 15.90 -30.65
N ALA A 22 20.52 16.97 -31.44
CA ALA A 22 19.44 17.89 -31.77
C ALA A 22 18.42 17.22 -32.70
N ALA A 23 17.22 16.94 -32.19
CA ALA A 23 16.07 16.60 -33.02
C ALA A 23 15.39 17.90 -33.51
N ARG A 24 15.34 18.10 -34.82
CA ARG A 24 14.65 19.22 -35.50
C ARG A 24 13.15 19.14 -35.22
N ALA A 25 12.60 20.15 -34.56
CA ALA A 25 11.17 20.37 -34.42
C ALA A 25 10.63 21.09 -35.66
N THR A 26 9.57 20.55 -36.28
CA THR A 26 8.69 21.28 -37.19
C THR A 26 7.54 21.88 -36.38
N ALA A 27 7.46 23.21 -36.35
CA ALA A 27 6.45 23.95 -35.61
C ALA A 27 5.13 24.08 -36.41
N SER A 28 4.00 23.95 -35.72
CA SER A 28 2.70 24.50 -36.13
C SER A 28 2.25 25.52 -35.07
N PRO A 29 1.73 26.70 -35.45
CA PRO A 29 1.41 27.75 -34.48
C PRO A 29 -0.07 27.70 -34.06
N GLY A 30 -0.33 27.75 -32.75
CA GLY A 30 -1.67 28.08 -32.24
C GLY A 30 -1.98 27.55 -30.85
N GLY A 31 -1.71 28.35 -29.81
CA GLY A 31 -2.24 28.10 -28.46
C GLY A 31 -1.45 28.83 -27.37
N ARG A 32 -1.99 29.94 -26.86
CA ARG A 32 -1.48 30.64 -25.67
C ARG A 32 -1.75 29.77 -24.43
N GLY A 33 -0.69 29.25 -23.82
CA GLY A 33 -0.69 28.60 -22.51
C GLY A 33 0.74 28.56 -22.00
N GLY A 34 0.96 28.96 -20.74
CA GLY A 34 2.29 29.12 -20.15
C GLY A 34 3.19 27.90 -20.36
N ASP A 35 4.47 28.17 -20.56
CA ASP A 35 5.53 27.22 -20.95
C ASP A 35 5.70 26.10 -19.91
N VAL A 36 4.97 24.98 -20.09
CA VAL A 36 5.02 23.81 -19.20
C VAL A 36 6.20 22.94 -19.62
N GLY A 37 7.25 22.91 -18.78
CA GLY A 37 8.46 22.15 -19.06
C GLY A 37 8.19 20.65 -19.29
N LEU A 38 8.79 20.11 -20.35
CA LEU A 38 8.77 18.70 -20.72
C LEU A 38 9.58 17.79 -19.76
N ALA A 39 9.93 18.25 -18.55
CA ALA A 39 10.76 17.50 -17.62
C ALA A 39 9.97 16.35 -16.98
N ASP A 40 10.41 15.13 -17.25
CA ASP A 40 9.81 13.90 -16.73
C ASP A 40 9.97 13.83 -15.22
N ALA A 41 8.88 13.58 -14.52
CA ALA A 41 8.93 13.28 -13.11
C ALA A 41 9.58 11.91 -12.88
N VAL A 42 10.34 11.81 -11.79
CA VAL A 42 10.90 10.55 -11.31
C VAL A 42 10.03 10.02 -10.18
N LEU A 43 9.50 8.80 -10.33
CA LEU A 43 8.76 8.10 -9.28
C LEU A 43 9.65 7.02 -8.66
N ILE A 44 9.91 7.11 -7.37
CA ILE A 44 10.76 6.17 -6.63
C ILE A 44 9.90 5.36 -5.67
N PHE A 45 9.84 4.04 -5.87
CA PHE A 45 9.15 3.13 -4.96
C PHE A 45 10.05 2.69 -3.80
N LEU A 46 9.61 2.98 -2.59
CA LEU A 46 10.27 2.68 -1.32
C LEU A 46 9.36 1.83 -0.43
N PRO A 47 9.92 1.03 0.50
CA PRO A 47 9.12 0.10 1.30
C PRO A 47 8.24 0.78 2.36
N GLY A 48 8.63 1.95 2.88
CA GLY A 48 7.86 2.62 3.93
C GLY A 48 8.28 4.07 4.18
N ALA A 49 7.60 4.69 5.16
CA ALA A 49 7.78 6.10 5.51
C ALA A 49 9.22 6.44 5.96
N LYS A 50 9.88 5.54 6.71
CA LYS A 50 11.26 5.75 7.17
C LYS A 50 12.22 5.94 5.99
N GLU A 51 12.13 5.04 5.01
CA GLU A 51 12.98 5.08 3.83
C GLU A 51 12.67 6.29 2.94
N ILE A 52 11.40 6.71 2.87
CA ILE A 52 10.98 7.95 2.21
C ILE A 52 11.67 9.15 2.84
N GLN A 53 11.59 9.29 4.17
CA GLN A 53 12.21 10.42 4.87
C GLN A 53 13.72 10.45 4.68
N THR A 54 14.40 9.32 4.89
CA THR A 54 15.86 9.25 4.75
C THR A 54 16.31 9.64 3.33
N LEU A 55 15.60 9.20 2.29
CA LEU A 55 15.94 9.59 0.93
C LEU A 55 15.59 11.05 0.64
N GLN A 56 14.48 11.56 1.18
CA GLN A 56 14.10 12.96 1.04
C GLN A 56 15.16 13.89 1.63
N GLU A 57 15.60 13.64 2.86
CA GLU A 57 16.64 14.40 3.55
C GLU A 57 17.97 14.35 2.78
N LEU A 58 18.35 13.17 2.28
CA LEU A 58 19.56 13.00 1.48
C LEU A 58 19.50 13.81 0.18
N LEU A 59 18.38 13.76 -0.54
CA LEU A 59 18.18 14.52 -1.77
C LEU A 59 18.21 16.03 -1.49
N GLN A 60 17.47 16.49 -0.49
CA GLN A 60 17.40 17.89 -0.09
C GLN A 60 18.72 18.43 0.51
N SER A 61 19.65 17.55 0.87
CA SER A 61 21.02 17.94 1.26
C SER A 61 21.99 17.99 0.07
N SER A 62 21.60 17.43 -1.08
CA SER A 62 22.41 17.44 -2.29
C SER A 62 22.38 18.79 -2.99
N ARG A 63 23.45 19.12 -3.73
CA ARG A 63 23.55 20.38 -4.50
C ARG A 63 22.38 20.59 -5.48
N ALA A 64 21.78 19.51 -5.99
CA ALA A 64 20.71 19.58 -6.98
C ALA A 64 19.34 19.96 -6.38
N PHE A 65 19.10 19.65 -5.10
CA PHE A 65 17.80 19.89 -4.45
C PHE A 65 17.91 20.64 -3.11
N SER A 66 19.06 21.26 -2.82
CA SER A 66 19.25 22.00 -1.56
C SER A 66 18.61 23.39 -1.54
N GLN A 67 18.40 23.99 -2.72
CA GLN A 67 17.86 25.32 -2.89
C GLN A 67 16.44 25.30 -3.49
N GLU A 68 15.67 26.34 -3.18
CA GLU A 68 14.38 26.57 -3.83
C GLU A 68 14.57 27.00 -5.30
N PRO A 69 13.65 26.65 -6.21
CA PRO A 69 12.41 25.87 -5.97
C PRO A 69 12.63 24.34 -5.92
N ALA A 70 13.81 23.83 -6.29
CA ALA A 70 14.03 22.38 -6.47
C ALA A 70 13.77 21.55 -5.21
N ARG A 71 14.12 22.09 -4.03
CA ARG A 71 13.89 21.45 -2.73
C ARG A 71 12.41 21.09 -2.49
N SER A 72 11.50 21.97 -2.89
CA SER A 72 10.04 21.80 -2.74
C SER A 72 9.43 20.76 -3.69
N TRP A 73 10.18 20.28 -4.69
CA TRP A 73 9.72 19.29 -5.66
C TRP A 73 10.20 17.87 -5.37
N VAL A 74 10.77 17.63 -4.18
CA VAL A 74 10.99 16.30 -3.61
C VAL A 74 9.81 15.95 -2.71
N LEU A 75 8.84 15.23 -3.26
CA LEU A 75 7.49 15.06 -2.71
C LEU A 75 7.30 13.65 -2.11
N PRO A 76 7.03 13.52 -0.80
CA PRO A 76 6.69 12.25 -0.19
C PRO A 76 5.23 11.88 -0.49
N LEU A 77 4.99 10.61 -0.80
CA LEU A 77 3.66 10.05 -1.05
C LEU A 77 3.47 8.78 -0.20
N HIS A 78 2.82 8.96 0.95
CA HIS A 78 2.53 7.90 1.92
C HIS A 78 1.17 8.13 2.55
N SER A 79 0.50 7.07 3.03
CA SER A 79 -0.83 7.15 3.68
C SER A 79 -0.89 8.02 4.95
N LEU A 80 0.28 8.33 5.53
CA LEU A 80 0.45 9.17 6.73
C LEU A 80 0.66 10.65 6.36
N VAL A 81 0.94 10.97 5.10
CA VAL A 81 1.09 12.35 4.63
C VAL A 81 -0.30 12.99 4.55
N PRO A 82 -0.50 14.24 5.03
CA PRO A 82 -1.78 14.92 4.93
C PRO A 82 -2.31 15.01 3.48
N PRO A 83 -3.64 14.94 3.26
CA PRO A 83 -4.21 14.97 1.90
C PRO A 83 -3.83 16.22 1.11
N GLU A 84 -3.65 17.36 1.77
CA GLU A 84 -3.28 18.62 1.13
C GLU A 84 -1.88 18.55 0.52
N GLU A 85 -0.91 18.01 1.25
CA GLU A 85 0.46 17.78 0.77
C GLU A 85 0.49 16.73 -0.36
N GLN A 86 -0.35 15.69 -0.27
CA GLN A 86 -0.45 14.70 -1.36
C GLN A 86 -0.95 15.32 -2.66
N ARG A 87 -1.75 16.40 -2.65
CA ARG A 87 -2.24 17.04 -3.88
C ARG A 87 -1.12 17.64 -4.73
N GLN A 88 -0.01 18.03 -4.11
CA GLN A 88 1.13 18.61 -4.82
C GLN A 88 1.75 17.61 -5.82
N VAL A 89 1.63 16.30 -5.57
CA VAL A 89 2.16 15.27 -6.48
C VAL A 89 1.47 15.24 -7.84
N PHE A 90 0.29 15.85 -7.98
CA PHE A 90 -0.42 15.94 -9.27
C PHE A 90 -0.05 17.19 -10.06
N GLN A 91 0.61 18.16 -9.42
CA GLN A 91 1.06 19.38 -10.09
C GLN A 91 2.32 19.09 -10.89
N ARG A 92 2.50 19.81 -12.01
CA ARG A 92 3.72 19.74 -12.82
C ARG A 92 4.75 20.72 -12.27
N ALA A 93 6.02 20.31 -12.27
CA ALA A 93 7.11 21.19 -11.86
C ALA A 93 7.29 22.38 -12.81
N PRO A 94 7.76 23.54 -12.31
CA PRO A 94 8.18 24.66 -13.13
C PRO A 94 9.30 24.27 -14.10
N LEU A 95 9.47 25.06 -15.16
CA LEU A 95 10.54 24.88 -16.13
C LEU A 95 11.91 24.85 -15.44
N GLY A 96 12.75 23.88 -15.79
CA GLY A 96 14.09 23.71 -15.21
C GLY A 96 14.13 23.05 -13.84
N VAL A 97 12.98 22.63 -13.28
CA VAL A 97 12.90 21.94 -11.99
C VAL A 97 12.52 20.49 -12.19
N HIS A 98 13.27 19.58 -11.54
CA HIS A 98 12.97 18.15 -11.58
C HIS A 98 12.02 17.77 -10.46
N LYS A 99 10.90 17.14 -10.82
CA LYS A 99 9.96 16.54 -9.87
C LYS A 99 10.41 15.15 -9.47
N VAL A 100 10.54 14.91 -8.17
CA VAL A 100 10.87 13.60 -7.60
C VAL A 100 9.78 13.20 -6.61
N VAL A 101 9.09 12.11 -6.89
CA VAL A 101 8.04 11.57 -6.03
C VAL A 101 8.55 10.32 -5.33
N LEU A 102 8.53 10.34 -4.00
CA LEU A 102 8.99 9.25 -3.13
C LEU A 102 7.77 8.52 -2.57
N ALA A 103 7.46 7.33 -3.08
CA ALA A 103 6.18 6.68 -2.81
C ALA A 103 6.33 5.25 -2.29
N THR A 104 5.33 4.78 -1.55
CA THR A 104 5.12 3.34 -1.32
C THR A 104 4.28 2.72 -2.44
N ASN A 105 3.79 1.50 -2.24
CA ASN A 105 2.83 0.83 -3.11
C ASN A 105 1.51 1.61 -3.33
N ILE A 106 1.25 2.71 -2.61
CA ILE A 106 0.10 3.59 -2.89
C ILE A 106 0.11 4.15 -4.32
N ALA A 107 1.29 4.39 -4.90
CA ALA A 107 1.43 4.84 -6.28
C ALA A 107 1.24 3.72 -7.32
N GLU A 108 1.19 2.45 -6.88
CA GLU A 108 1.07 1.28 -7.74
C GLU A 108 -0.36 1.06 -8.25
N THR A 109 -1.36 1.43 -7.46
CA THR A 109 -2.79 1.25 -7.79
C THR A 109 -3.63 2.50 -7.53
N ALA A 110 -3.47 3.16 -6.38
CA ALA A 110 -4.40 4.18 -5.90
C ALA A 110 -4.19 5.59 -6.49
N VAL A 111 -2.96 5.90 -6.95
CA VAL A 111 -2.61 7.25 -7.41
C VAL A 111 -2.04 7.22 -8.82
N THR A 112 -2.53 8.09 -9.70
CA THR A 112 -2.03 8.25 -11.07
C THR A 112 -1.39 9.62 -11.22
N ILE A 113 -0.08 9.62 -11.49
CA ILE A 113 0.72 10.81 -11.73
C ILE A 113 1.08 10.80 -13.21
N ASP A 114 0.59 11.79 -13.96
CA ASP A 114 0.60 11.75 -15.42
C ASP A 114 1.97 12.12 -16.02
N ASP A 115 2.76 12.95 -15.34
CA ASP A 115 4.04 13.45 -15.83
C ASP A 115 5.24 12.54 -15.50
N VAL A 116 5.00 11.31 -15.01
CA VAL A 116 6.05 10.33 -14.73
C VAL A 116 6.60 9.74 -16.03
N GLY A 117 7.90 9.97 -16.28
CA GLY A 117 8.64 9.30 -17.36
C GLY A 117 9.72 8.35 -16.84
N PHE A 118 10.11 8.46 -15.58
CA PHE A 118 11.12 7.60 -14.96
C PHE A 118 10.59 6.94 -13.70
N VAL A 119 10.79 5.63 -13.57
CA VAL A 119 10.48 4.86 -12.38
C VAL A 119 11.75 4.23 -11.82
N ILE A 120 11.98 4.37 -10.52
CA ILE A 120 13.01 3.64 -9.78
C ILE A 120 12.29 2.72 -8.79
N ASP A 121 12.51 1.42 -8.93
CA ASP A 121 11.89 0.40 -8.10
C ASP A 121 12.94 -0.28 -7.22
N THR A 122 12.87 -0.04 -5.90
CA THR A 122 13.75 -0.71 -4.93
C THR A 122 13.51 -2.21 -4.81
N GLY A 123 12.38 -2.72 -5.32
CA GLY A 123 12.01 -4.13 -5.27
C GLY A 123 11.53 -4.61 -3.91
N ARG A 124 11.28 -3.70 -2.97
CA ARG A 124 10.73 -3.99 -1.64
C ARG A 124 9.39 -3.32 -1.43
N MET A 125 8.60 -3.89 -0.53
CA MET A 125 7.36 -3.31 -0.04
C MET A 125 7.03 -3.86 1.33
N LYS A 126 6.28 -3.09 2.12
CA LYS A 126 5.63 -3.61 3.32
C LYS A 126 4.25 -4.12 2.99
N GLU A 127 3.96 -5.35 3.40
CA GLU A 127 2.69 -6.03 3.17
C GLU A 127 2.12 -6.49 4.51
N THR A 128 0.82 -6.27 4.71
CA THR A 128 0.11 -6.82 5.86
C THR A 128 -0.09 -8.33 5.66
N ARG A 129 0.44 -9.11 6.60
CA ARG A 129 0.30 -10.57 6.64
C ARG A 129 -0.37 -10.97 7.94
N TYR A 130 -1.34 -11.89 7.85
CA TYR A 130 -1.92 -12.47 9.04
C TYR A 130 -1.07 -13.65 9.50
N ASP A 131 -0.58 -13.60 10.74
CA ASP A 131 -0.02 -14.75 11.44
C ASP A 131 -1.16 -15.47 12.16
N PRO A 132 -1.55 -16.65 11.67
CA PRO A 132 -2.72 -17.32 12.19
C PRO A 132 -2.41 -18.20 13.41
N GLN A 133 -1.14 -18.30 13.84
CA GLN A 133 -0.76 -18.86 15.14
C GLN A 133 -0.85 -17.79 16.23
N ARG A 134 -0.38 -16.57 15.93
CA ARG A 134 -0.44 -15.44 16.86
C ARG A 134 -1.76 -14.70 16.86
N ARG A 135 -2.66 -15.01 15.92
CA ARG A 135 -3.95 -14.30 15.69
C ARG A 135 -3.74 -12.80 15.50
N MET A 136 -2.63 -12.42 14.87
CA MET A 136 -2.22 -11.02 14.72
C MET A 136 -1.82 -10.74 13.29
N ALA A 137 -2.19 -9.56 12.80
CA ALA A 137 -1.62 -9.03 11.57
C ALA A 137 -0.25 -8.43 11.88
N SER A 138 0.77 -8.81 11.10
CA SER A 138 2.08 -8.17 11.07
C SER A 138 2.24 -7.38 9.78
N LEU A 139 3.09 -6.36 9.82
CA LEU A 139 3.51 -5.61 8.64
C LEU A 139 4.92 -6.07 8.27
N ASP A 140 5.02 -6.93 7.28
CA ASP A 140 6.26 -7.59 6.91
C ASP A 140 6.92 -6.86 5.74
N ASP A 141 8.23 -6.63 5.84
CA ASP A 141 9.04 -6.16 4.72
C ASP A 141 9.38 -7.35 3.82
N CYS A 142 8.88 -7.30 2.59
CA CYS A 142 8.98 -8.38 1.61
C CYS A 142 9.41 -7.87 0.24
N LEU A 143 9.79 -8.81 -0.61
CA LEU A 143 10.10 -8.52 -2.01
C LEU A 143 8.82 -8.36 -2.82
N VAL A 144 8.88 -7.45 -3.79
CA VAL A 144 7.81 -7.28 -4.77
C VAL A 144 7.66 -8.53 -5.63
N SER A 145 6.43 -8.87 -5.98
CA SER A 145 6.17 -9.93 -6.96
C SER A 145 6.52 -9.45 -8.38
N ARG A 146 6.62 -10.39 -9.32
CA ARG A 146 6.79 -10.07 -10.75
C ARG A 146 5.62 -9.25 -11.28
N ALA A 147 4.40 -9.50 -10.79
CA ALA A 147 3.23 -8.70 -11.11
C ALA A 147 3.38 -7.25 -10.62
N ASN A 148 3.83 -7.04 -9.38
CA ASN A 148 4.06 -5.69 -8.85
C ASN A 148 5.13 -4.95 -9.66
N ALA A 149 6.27 -5.58 -9.93
CA ALA A 149 7.34 -4.99 -10.74
C ALA A 149 6.84 -4.58 -12.15
N ARG A 150 5.97 -5.40 -12.75
CA ARG A 150 5.32 -5.09 -14.04
C ARG A 150 4.37 -3.89 -13.92
N GLN A 151 3.58 -3.80 -12.86
CA GLN A 151 2.70 -2.65 -12.61
C GLN A 151 3.49 -1.36 -12.41
N ARG A 152 4.57 -1.40 -11.61
CA ARG A 152 5.48 -0.26 -11.38
C ARG A 152 6.12 0.21 -12.68
N ARG A 153 6.60 -0.71 -13.52
CA ARG A 153 7.11 -0.38 -14.86
C ARG A 153 6.06 0.33 -15.72
N GLY A 154 4.80 -0.08 -15.64
CA GLY A 154 3.69 0.55 -16.37
C GLY A 154 3.46 2.03 -15.99
N ARG A 155 3.97 2.49 -14.85
CA ARG A 155 3.84 3.89 -14.41
C ARG A 155 4.71 4.86 -15.22
N ALA A 156 5.81 4.39 -15.83
CA ALA A 156 6.68 5.21 -16.67
C ALA A 156 6.17 5.38 -18.11
N GLY A 157 5.24 4.53 -18.57
CA GLY A 157 4.87 4.42 -19.99
C GLY A 157 3.51 5.02 -20.35
N ARG A 158 3.00 5.97 -19.57
CA ARG A 158 1.62 6.48 -19.76
C ARG A 158 1.49 7.52 -20.86
N VAL A 159 2.35 8.54 -20.83
CA VAL A 159 2.24 9.71 -21.71
C VAL A 159 3.20 9.60 -22.89
N ARG A 160 4.32 8.89 -22.71
CA ARG A 160 5.38 8.71 -23.72
C ARG A 160 6.28 7.53 -23.33
N GLU A 161 7.28 7.26 -24.16
CA GLU A 161 8.35 6.33 -23.83
C GLU A 161 9.06 6.77 -22.54
N GLY A 162 9.14 5.86 -21.59
CA GLY A 162 9.77 6.09 -20.29
C GLY A 162 10.64 4.91 -19.89
N ALA A 163 11.42 5.08 -18.82
CA ALA A 163 12.34 4.07 -18.32
C ALA A 163 11.98 3.63 -16.91
N CYS A 164 12.17 2.34 -16.63
CA CYS A 164 11.99 1.75 -15.31
C CYS A 164 13.27 1.02 -14.89
N VAL A 165 13.87 1.45 -13.80
CA VAL A 165 15.08 0.87 -13.23
C VAL A 165 14.70 0.04 -12.00
N HIS A 166 14.95 -1.26 -12.07
CA HIS A 166 14.75 -2.17 -10.95
C HIS A 166 16.07 -2.40 -10.20
N LEU A 167 16.10 -2.15 -8.89
CA LEU A 167 17.29 -2.31 -8.03
C LEU A 167 17.44 -3.75 -7.51
N PHE A 168 17.21 -4.73 -8.38
CA PHE A 168 17.38 -6.14 -8.09
C PHE A 168 17.87 -6.91 -9.32
N THR A 169 18.56 -8.02 -9.08
CA THR A 169 19.13 -8.83 -10.16
C THR A 169 18.05 -9.53 -10.97
N SER A 170 18.37 -9.85 -12.23
CA SER A 170 17.51 -10.66 -13.09
C SER A 170 17.22 -12.03 -12.49
N HIS A 171 18.18 -12.62 -11.75
CA HIS A 171 17.99 -13.86 -11.00
C HIS A 171 16.93 -13.69 -9.91
N ARG A 172 17.01 -12.63 -9.11
CA ARG A 172 16.01 -12.33 -8.06
C ARG A 172 14.61 -12.17 -8.65
N HIS A 173 14.49 -11.49 -9.79
CA HIS A 173 13.21 -11.31 -10.48
C HIS A 173 12.62 -12.59 -11.09
N ARG A 174 13.47 -13.44 -11.69
CA ARG A 174 13.00 -14.61 -12.46
C ARG A 174 12.81 -15.85 -11.59
N VAL A 175 13.66 -16.03 -10.58
CA VAL A 175 13.77 -17.28 -9.81
C VAL A 175 13.21 -17.12 -8.39
N VAL A 176 13.52 -16.00 -7.72
CA VAL A 176 13.19 -15.81 -6.30
C VAL A 176 11.83 -15.14 -6.11
N ALA A 177 11.49 -14.16 -6.95
CA ALA A 177 10.26 -13.40 -6.82
C ALA A 177 9.04 -14.26 -7.16
N LEU A 178 8.02 -14.16 -6.30
CA LEU A 178 6.70 -14.75 -6.56
C LEU A 178 6.12 -14.19 -7.86
N HIS A 179 5.33 -15.00 -8.55
CA HIS A 179 4.65 -14.56 -9.77
C HIS A 179 3.69 -13.39 -9.48
N ALA A 180 2.83 -13.57 -8.47
CA ALA A 180 1.92 -12.57 -7.96
C ALA A 180 1.84 -12.69 -6.43
N GLN A 181 1.32 -11.65 -5.77
CA GLN A 181 0.95 -11.76 -4.37
C GLN A 181 -0.19 -12.78 -4.22
N PRO A 182 -0.22 -13.57 -3.13
CA PRO A 182 -1.37 -14.44 -2.86
C PRO A 182 -2.67 -13.61 -2.84
N PRO A 183 -3.82 -14.20 -3.15
CA PRO A 183 -5.11 -13.52 -3.05
C PRO A 183 -5.44 -13.16 -1.60
N GLU A 184 -6.26 -12.14 -1.41
CA GLU A 184 -6.61 -11.61 -0.08
C GLU A 184 -7.21 -12.68 0.83
N VAL A 185 -8.11 -13.52 0.30
CA VAL A 185 -8.74 -14.62 1.04
C VAL A 185 -7.74 -15.62 1.63
N GLN A 186 -6.51 -15.71 1.11
CA GLN A 186 -5.46 -16.58 1.66
C GLN A 186 -4.60 -15.90 2.73
N ARG A 187 -4.78 -14.59 2.93
CA ARG A 187 -3.88 -13.73 3.73
C ARG A 187 -4.56 -13.00 4.88
N VAL A 188 -5.88 -12.94 4.89
CA VAL A 188 -6.67 -12.19 5.89
C VAL A 188 -7.49 -13.13 6.78
N PRO A 189 -7.90 -12.68 7.98
CA PRO A 189 -8.85 -13.39 8.81
C PRO A 189 -10.19 -13.64 8.07
N LEU A 190 -10.82 -14.80 8.30
CA LEU A 190 -11.96 -15.27 7.51
C LEU A 190 -13.31 -15.20 8.24
N GLU A 191 -13.33 -14.71 9.48
CA GLU A 191 -14.51 -14.70 10.36
C GLU A 191 -15.67 -13.93 9.71
N GLN A 192 -15.39 -12.74 9.15
CA GLN A 192 -16.40 -11.93 8.48
C GLN A 192 -16.94 -12.61 7.21
N LEU A 193 -16.06 -13.27 6.44
CA LEU A 193 -16.47 -14.02 5.24
C LEU A 193 -17.40 -15.18 5.61
N ILE A 194 -17.02 -15.95 6.63
CA ILE A 194 -17.80 -17.11 7.08
C ILE A 194 -19.16 -16.67 7.65
N LEU A 195 -19.21 -15.61 8.46
CA LEU A 195 -20.48 -15.04 8.92
C LEU A 195 -21.37 -14.67 7.75
N ARG A 196 -20.81 -14.04 6.71
CA ARG A 196 -21.58 -13.64 5.53
C ARG A 196 -22.10 -14.84 4.74
N ILE A 197 -21.28 -15.87 4.55
CA ILE A 197 -21.69 -17.14 3.91
C ILE A 197 -22.90 -17.74 4.64
N LYS A 198 -22.86 -17.78 5.97
CA LYS A 198 -23.95 -18.34 6.78
C LYS A 198 -25.18 -17.45 6.83
N ALA A 199 -25.02 -16.14 6.86
CA ALA A 199 -26.14 -15.19 6.78
C ALA A 199 -26.88 -15.29 5.44
N LEU A 200 -26.15 -15.56 4.35
CA LEU A 200 -26.71 -15.82 3.02
C LEU A 200 -27.30 -17.23 2.87
N LYS A 201 -27.25 -18.07 3.92
CA LYS A 201 -27.78 -19.44 3.96
C LYS A 201 -27.25 -20.33 2.84
N TYR A 202 -25.98 -20.15 2.45
CA TYR A 202 -25.34 -21.10 1.54
C TYR A 202 -25.34 -22.51 2.16
N PRO A 203 -25.70 -23.54 1.38
CA PRO A 203 -25.72 -24.91 1.89
C PRO A 203 -24.31 -25.42 2.18
N GLY A 204 -24.21 -26.31 3.16
CA GLY A 204 -22.95 -26.97 3.51
C GLY A 204 -22.11 -26.23 4.56
N LEU A 205 -20.95 -26.81 4.83
CA LEU A 205 -19.97 -26.26 5.76
C LEU A 205 -19.22 -25.09 5.12
N ALA A 206 -18.73 -24.16 5.95
CA ALA A 206 -17.91 -23.04 5.49
C ALA A 206 -16.69 -23.54 4.70
N ALA A 207 -16.11 -24.67 5.11
CA ALA A 207 -15.02 -25.33 4.41
C ALA A 207 -15.38 -25.75 2.97
N GLU A 208 -16.59 -26.29 2.78
CA GLU A 208 -17.07 -26.77 1.47
C GLU A 208 -17.35 -25.61 0.51
N VAL A 209 -17.92 -24.51 1.04
CA VAL A 209 -18.17 -23.30 0.26
C VAL A 209 -16.85 -22.61 -0.11
N CYS A 210 -15.94 -22.43 0.86
CA CYS A 210 -14.65 -21.81 0.62
C CYS A 210 -13.76 -22.61 -0.35
N ALA A 211 -13.90 -23.94 -0.40
CA ALA A 211 -13.18 -24.79 -1.35
C ALA A 211 -13.59 -24.56 -2.81
N GLN A 212 -14.75 -23.96 -3.06
CA GLN A 212 -15.26 -23.66 -4.41
C GLN A 212 -14.85 -22.26 -4.93
N LEU A 213 -14.10 -21.49 -4.14
CA LEU A 213 -13.57 -20.19 -4.57
C LEU A 213 -12.51 -20.37 -5.67
N VAL A 214 -12.33 -19.34 -6.51
CA VAL A 214 -11.34 -19.34 -7.61
C VAL A 214 -9.93 -19.69 -7.11
N GLU A 215 -9.54 -19.11 -5.98
CA GLU A 215 -8.31 -19.42 -5.28
C GLU A 215 -8.65 -19.67 -3.80
N PRO A 216 -8.90 -20.93 -3.40
CA PRO A 216 -9.45 -21.23 -2.09
C PRO A 216 -8.44 -20.94 -0.96
N PRO A 217 -8.90 -20.51 0.23
CA PRO A 217 -8.06 -20.45 1.42
C PRO A 217 -7.65 -21.85 1.87
N SER A 218 -6.59 -21.93 2.70
CA SER A 218 -6.22 -23.21 3.30
C SER A 218 -7.35 -23.74 4.21
N PRO A 219 -7.62 -25.06 4.22
CA PRO A 219 -8.64 -25.65 5.11
C PRO A 219 -8.38 -25.35 6.59
N ALA A 220 -7.11 -25.21 6.98
CA ALA A 220 -6.73 -24.84 8.34
C ALA A 220 -7.08 -23.38 8.69
N ALA A 221 -7.04 -22.45 7.73
CA ALA A 221 -7.49 -21.08 7.95
C ALA A 221 -9.02 -21.03 8.16
N VAL A 222 -9.78 -21.78 7.35
CA VAL A 222 -11.25 -21.84 7.47
C VAL A 222 -11.66 -22.43 8.81
N ARG A 223 -11.08 -23.57 9.20
CA ARG A 223 -11.36 -24.20 10.51
C ARG A 223 -11.10 -23.25 11.68
N ARG A 224 -9.95 -22.56 11.68
CA ARG A 224 -9.63 -21.58 12.74
C ARG A 224 -10.63 -20.44 12.82
N ALA A 225 -11.09 -19.93 11.68
CA ALA A 225 -12.09 -18.87 11.69
C ALA A 225 -13.47 -19.38 12.16
N VAL A 226 -13.83 -20.63 11.86
CA VAL A 226 -15.02 -21.29 12.44
C VAL A 226 -14.86 -21.41 13.97
N ASP A 227 -13.73 -21.93 14.45
CA ASP A 227 -13.44 -22.09 15.88
C ASP A 227 -13.49 -20.74 16.61
N GLU A 228 -12.96 -19.67 15.98
CA GLU A 228 -13.02 -18.31 16.52
C GLU A 228 -14.47 -17.80 16.61
N LEU A 229 -15.28 -18.01 15.57
CA LEU A 229 -16.70 -17.62 15.59
C LEU A 229 -17.51 -18.39 16.64
N VAL A 230 -17.18 -19.66 16.87
CA VAL A 230 -17.75 -20.47 17.96
C VAL A 230 -17.32 -19.89 19.30
N GLY A 231 -16.04 -19.57 19.49
CA GLY A 231 -15.53 -18.94 20.71
C GLY A 231 -16.12 -17.54 20.97
N LEU A 232 -16.48 -16.81 19.92
CA LEU A 232 -17.21 -15.54 20.00
C LEU A 232 -18.72 -15.72 20.17
N GLU A 233 -19.22 -16.96 20.22
CA GLU A 233 -20.64 -17.32 20.32
C GLU A 233 -21.48 -16.78 19.14
N ALA A 234 -20.84 -16.50 18.01
CA ALA A 234 -21.49 -16.04 16.79
C ALA A 234 -21.97 -17.21 15.91
N LEU A 235 -21.37 -18.39 16.09
CA LEU A 235 -21.70 -19.61 15.36
C LEU A 235 -21.83 -20.79 16.33
N THR A 236 -22.72 -21.73 16.05
CA THR A 236 -22.79 -23.03 16.71
C THR A 236 -22.48 -24.15 15.73
N VAL A 237 -21.88 -25.22 16.24
CA VAL A 237 -21.61 -26.45 15.50
C VAL A 237 -22.30 -27.61 16.21
N GLU A 238 -23.46 -28.02 15.69
CA GLU A 238 -24.26 -29.09 16.28
C GLU A 238 -24.58 -30.15 15.23
N GLY A 239 -24.37 -31.42 15.57
CA GLY A 239 -24.65 -32.54 14.66
C GLY A 239 -23.93 -32.45 13.31
N GLY A 240 -22.73 -31.85 13.28
CA GLY A 240 -21.97 -31.62 12.05
C GLY A 240 -22.52 -30.50 11.15
N LYS A 241 -23.39 -29.63 11.68
CA LYS A 241 -23.92 -28.45 10.98
C LYS A 241 -23.47 -27.17 11.66
N GLU A 242 -23.10 -26.20 10.85
CA GLU A 242 -22.74 -24.85 11.28
C GLU A 242 -23.96 -23.92 11.12
N ALA A 243 -24.40 -23.29 12.21
CA ALA A 243 -25.54 -22.36 12.22
C ALA A 243 -25.20 -21.05 12.94
N LEU A 244 -25.76 -19.93 12.49
CA LEU A 244 -25.63 -18.66 13.20
C LEU A 244 -26.45 -18.68 14.49
N THR A 245 -25.87 -18.14 15.56
CA THR A 245 -26.62 -17.78 16.77
C THR A 245 -27.38 -16.48 16.55
N SER A 246 -28.26 -16.10 17.48
CA SER A 246 -28.91 -14.78 17.48
C SER A 246 -27.88 -13.65 17.48
N LEU A 247 -26.79 -13.80 18.25
CA LEU A 247 -25.67 -12.87 18.23
C LEU A 247 -25.00 -12.83 16.85
N GLY A 248 -24.71 -13.99 16.26
CA GLY A 248 -24.12 -14.11 14.92
C GLY A 248 -24.97 -13.46 13.82
N VAL A 249 -26.30 -13.55 13.92
CA VAL A 249 -27.22 -12.86 13.02
C VAL A 249 -27.01 -11.35 13.12
N HIS A 250 -27.01 -10.78 14.32
CA HIS A 250 -26.76 -9.34 14.50
C HIS A 250 -25.37 -8.93 13.99
N LEU A 251 -24.32 -9.68 14.34
CA LEU A 251 -22.95 -9.40 13.89
C LEU A 251 -22.82 -9.43 12.37
N SER A 252 -23.52 -10.33 11.69
CA SER A 252 -23.49 -10.44 10.21
C SER A 252 -24.08 -9.23 9.47
N THR A 253 -24.84 -8.39 10.17
CA THR A 253 -25.43 -7.15 9.61
C THR A 253 -24.52 -5.92 9.75
N LEU A 254 -23.49 -6.01 10.59
CA LEU A 254 -22.59 -4.89 10.87
C LEU A 254 -21.38 -4.91 9.90
N PRO A 255 -21.04 -3.78 9.26
CA PRO A 255 -19.91 -3.69 8.32
C PRO A 255 -18.58 -3.45 9.05
N VAL A 256 -18.30 -4.22 10.11
CA VAL A 256 -17.08 -4.10 10.94
C VAL A 256 -16.52 -5.49 11.26
N ASP A 257 -15.28 -5.56 11.78
CA ASP A 257 -14.72 -6.81 12.32
C ASP A 257 -15.63 -7.39 13.42
N VAL A 258 -15.75 -8.72 13.46
CA VAL A 258 -16.67 -9.44 14.37
C VAL A 258 -16.49 -9.06 15.84
N ARG A 259 -15.24 -8.85 16.28
CA ARG A 259 -14.93 -8.48 17.67
C ARG A 259 -15.37 -7.06 17.98
N ILE A 260 -15.20 -6.15 17.01
CA ILE A 260 -15.67 -4.77 17.10
C ILE A 260 -17.19 -4.74 17.09
N GLY A 261 -17.83 -5.52 16.22
CA GLY A 261 -19.29 -5.66 16.22
C GLY A 261 -19.82 -6.15 17.58
N LYS A 262 -19.15 -7.14 18.19
CA LYS A 262 -19.51 -7.64 19.53
C LYS A 262 -19.34 -6.55 20.59
N LEU A 263 -18.22 -5.83 20.58
CA LEU A 263 -17.99 -4.67 21.47
C LEU A 263 -19.11 -3.63 21.36
N LEU A 264 -19.50 -3.26 20.13
CA LEU A 264 -20.54 -2.24 19.91
C LEU A 264 -21.92 -2.71 20.37
N LEU A 265 -22.30 -3.96 20.10
CA LEU A 265 -23.58 -4.52 20.55
C LEU A 265 -23.65 -4.55 22.08
N PHE A 266 -22.61 -5.03 22.76
CA PHE A 266 -22.58 -5.04 24.22
C PHE A 266 -22.46 -3.63 24.82
N GLY A 267 -21.74 -2.72 24.17
CA GLY A 267 -21.67 -1.31 24.59
C GLY A 267 -23.05 -0.63 24.54
N ALA A 268 -23.87 -0.95 23.54
CA ALA A 268 -25.26 -0.53 23.49
C ALA A 268 -26.10 -1.16 24.61
N MET A 269 -25.98 -2.47 24.83
CA MET A 269 -26.76 -3.19 25.86
C MET A 269 -26.42 -2.76 27.29
N PHE A 270 -25.16 -2.42 27.57
CA PHE A 270 -24.69 -2.01 28.89
C PHE A 270 -24.72 -0.49 29.13
N GLY A 271 -25.19 0.30 28.15
CA GLY A 271 -25.31 1.75 28.29
C GLY A 271 -23.98 2.52 28.21
N VAL A 272 -22.91 1.90 27.69
CA VAL A 272 -21.57 2.49 27.48
C VAL A 272 -21.27 2.66 25.99
N THR A 273 -22.26 3.21 25.28
CA THR A 273 -22.23 3.28 23.81
C THR A 273 -21.17 4.25 23.30
N ASP A 274 -20.97 5.37 23.99
CA ASP A 274 -20.03 6.42 23.57
C ASP A 274 -18.58 5.92 23.65
N GLU A 275 -18.23 5.24 24.74
CA GLU A 275 -16.92 4.64 24.95
C GLU A 275 -16.69 3.49 23.96
N ALA A 276 -17.68 2.62 23.77
CA ALA A 276 -17.59 1.51 22.83
C ALA A 276 -17.42 1.99 21.38
N LEU A 277 -18.14 3.05 20.98
CA LEU A 277 -18.00 3.68 19.66
C LEU A 277 -16.60 4.30 19.50
N THR A 278 -16.13 5.02 20.51
CA THR A 278 -14.80 5.64 20.50
C THR A 278 -13.70 4.58 20.35
N ILE A 279 -13.73 3.54 21.17
CA ILE A 279 -12.76 2.43 21.11
C ILE A 279 -12.88 1.70 19.77
N GLY A 280 -14.10 1.36 19.34
CA GLY A 280 -14.37 0.67 18.08
C GLY A 280 -13.88 1.44 16.85
N ALA A 281 -14.08 2.76 16.82
CA ALA A 281 -13.57 3.64 15.77
C ALA A 281 -12.03 3.68 15.74
N MET A 282 -11.40 3.80 16.91
CA MET A 282 -9.94 3.82 17.04
C MET A 282 -9.30 2.50 16.60
N LEU A 283 -9.94 1.35 16.89
CA LEU A 283 -9.47 0.03 16.47
C LEU A 283 -9.71 -0.26 14.99
N SER A 284 -10.78 0.29 14.39
CA SER A 284 -11.16 -0.01 13.00
C SER A 284 -10.42 0.82 11.95
N TYR A 285 -10.04 2.06 12.28
CA TYR A 285 -9.55 3.01 11.28
C TYR A 285 -8.13 3.49 11.55
N ARG A 286 -7.99 4.69 12.13
CA ARG A 286 -6.71 5.32 12.40
C ARG A 286 -6.73 5.88 13.81
N THR A 287 -5.60 5.76 14.46
CA THR A 287 -5.32 6.46 15.71
C THR A 287 -5.50 7.97 15.51
N PRO A 288 -6.16 8.69 16.44
CA PRO A 288 -6.23 10.15 16.42
C PRO A 288 -4.88 10.79 16.75
N PHE A 289 -3.97 10.03 17.38
CA PHE A 289 -2.61 10.50 17.63
C PHE A 289 -1.84 10.67 16.32
N LEU A 290 -1.50 11.92 16.02
CA LEU A 290 -0.52 12.24 14.99
C LEU A 290 0.87 11.95 15.54
N SER A 291 1.69 11.27 14.74
CA SER A 291 3.11 11.08 15.03
C SER A 291 3.91 11.58 13.83
N PRO A 292 4.02 12.91 13.64
CA PRO A 292 4.86 13.48 12.60
C PRO A 292 6.29 13.00 12.80
N MET A 293 6.94 12.57 11.72
CA MET A 293 8.23 11.88 11.82
C MET A 293 9.32 12.73 12.49
N ALA A 294 9.29 14.05 12.29
CA ALA A 294 10.23 15.00 12.91
C ALA A 294 9.97 15.27 14.40
N LYS A 295 8.78 14.93 14.92
CA LYS A 295 8.33 15.20 16.29
C LYS A 295 7.87 13.93 17.00
N ARG A 296 8.51 12.81 16.68
CA ARG A 296 8.07 11.49 17.15
C ARG A 296 8.13 11.36 18.68
N ASP A 297 9.22 11.81 19.29
CA ASP A 297 9.40 11.73 20.75
C ASP A 297 8.39 12.62 21.51
N GLU A 298 8.13 13.83 20.99
CA GLU A 298 7.10 14.72 21.52
C GLU A 298 5.70 14.09 21.41
N ALA A 299 5.39 13.47 20.26
CA ALA A 299 4.12 12.79 20.04
C ALA A 299 3.94 11.58 20.96
N ASP A 300 4.99 10.79 21.17
CA ASP A 300 4.97 9.63 22.07
C ASP A 300 4.79 10.07 23.54
N ALA A 301 5.47 11.16 23.96
CA ALA A 301 5.29 11.72 25.29
C ALA A 301 3.87 12.25 25.52
N ALA A 302 3.30 12.99 24.55
CA ALA A 302 1.92 13.48 24.62
C ALA A 302 0.90 12.33 24.68
N LYS A 303 1.15 11.25 23.93
CA LYS A 303 0.32 10.04 23.97
C LYS A 303 0.36 9.35 25.34
N MET A 304 1.53 9.29 25.99
CA MET A 304 1.67 8.73 27.35
C MET A 304 0.98 9.60 28.40
N GLN A 305 1.00 10.93 28.25
CA GLN A 305 0.24 11.82 29.13
C GLN A 305 -1.27 11.57 29.02
N PHE A 306 -1.79 11.39 27.80
CA PHE A 306 -3.20 11.05 27.59
C PHE A 306 -3.60 9.71 28.23
N ALA A 307 -2.71 8.72 28.24
CA ALA A 307 -2.99 7.42 28.85
C ALA A 307 -3.06 7.45 30.38
N ASN A 308 -2.45 8.45 31.01
CA ASN A 308 -2.37 8.60 32.46
C ASN A 308 -3.27 9.73 33.00
N ALA A 309 -4.03 10.38 32.12
CA ALA A 309 -4.99 11.43 32.46
C ALA A 309 -6.36 10.81 32.78
#